data_AF-A0AAW8H347-F1
#
_entry.id   AF-A0AAW8H347-F1
#
_cell.length_a   1.000
_cell.length_b   1.000
_cell.length_c   1.000
_cell.angle_alpha   90.00
_cell.angle_beta   90.00
_cell.angle_gamma   90.00
#
_symmetry.space_group_name_H-M   'P 1'
#
loop_
_entity.id
_entity.type
_entity.pdbx_description
1 polymer ?
#
loop_
_entity_poly.entity_id
_entity_poly.type
_entity_poly.pdbx_seq_one_letter_code
_entity_poly.pdbx_strand_id
1 'polypeptide(L)' 'MRLTHLSSHSYAFPAPELALREPNGLLALGGDLSAPRLLAAYQRGIFPWFNPSEMILWWSPDPRAVLYP' A
#
# COMPACT_ATOMS: atom_id res chain seq x y z
N MET A 1 5.29 -10.10 -12.30
CA MET A 1 5.33 -8.66 -11.92
C MET A 1 6.13 -8.54 -10.62
N ARG A 2 6.98 -7.52 -10.45
CA ARG A 2 7.88 -7.38 -9.29
C ARG A 2 7.27 -6.37 -8.30
N LEU A 3 7.12 -6.75 -7.03
CA LEU A 3 6.63 -5.84 -6.00
C LEU A 3 7.66 -4.73 -5.73
N THR A 4 7.21 -3.50 -5.57
CA THR A 4 8.09 -2.37 -5.23
C THR A 4 8.45 -2.40 -3.75
N HIS A 5 9.75 -2.37 -3.43
CA HIS A 5 10.23 -2.11 -2.07
C HIS A 5 10.31 -0.59 -1.85
N LEU A 6 9.61 -0.07 -0.84
CA LEU A 6 9.60 1.36 -0.56
C LEU A 6 10.94 1.85 0.00
N SER A 7 11.30 3.08 -0.32
CA SER A 7 12.51 3.74 0.17
C SER A 7 12.32 4.25 1.60
N SER A 8 13.37 4.19 2.42
CA SER A 8 13.42 4.84 3.73
C SER A 8 13.56 6.37 3.65
N HIS A 9 13.93 6.91 2.49
CA HIS A 9 14.21 8.34 2.28
C HIS A 9 13.11 9.06 1.48
N SER A 10 12.02 8.36 1.13
CA SER A 10 10.91 8.93 0.36
C SER A 10 9.58 8.32 0.78
N TYR A 11 8.55 9.16 0.79
CA TYR A 11 7.15 8.77 1.06
C TYR A 11 6.34 8.50 -0.21
N ALA A 12 6.99 8.49 -1.37
CA ALA A 12 6.32 8.21 -2.64
C ALA A 12 5.86 6.75 -2.71
N PHE A 13 4.65 6.56 -3.23
CA PHE A 13 4.08 5.26 -3.57
C PHE A 13 4.02 5.09 -5.09
N PRO A 14 4.09 3.85 -5.61
CA PRO A 14 3.69 3.56 -6.98
C PRO A 14 2.21 3.90 -7.22
N ALA A 15 1.81 3.96 -8.49
CA ALA A 15 0.42 4.21 -8.86
C ALA A 15 -0.44 2.98 -8.49
N PRO A 16 -1.62 3.14 -7.85
CA PRO A 16 -2.48 2.02 -7.43
C PRO A 16 -2.87 1.04 -8.55
N GLU A 17 -2.92 1.51 -9.80
CA GLU A 17 -3.22 0.71 -10.99
C GLU A 17 -2.14 -0.35 -11.28
N LEU A 18 -0.97 -0.21 -10.65
CA LEU A 18 0.12 -1.17 -10.67
C LEU A 18 0.03 -2.20 -9.53
N ALA A 19 -1.10 -2.29 -8.82
CA ALA A 19 -1.30 -3.34 -7.83
C ALA A 19 -1.45 -4.71 -8.50
N LEU A 20 -1.06 -5.77 -7.78
CA LEU A 20 -1.28 -7.14 -8.22
C LEU A 20 -2.78 -7.46 -8.27
N ARG A 21 -3.18 -8.28 -9.25
CA ARG A 21 -4.53 -8.86 -9.30
C ARG A 21 -4.72 -10.00 -8.30
N GLU A 22 -3.66 -10.75 -8.04
CA GLU A 22 -3.61 -11.83 -7.06
C GLU A 22 -2.23 -11.80 -6.36
N PRO A 23 -2.15 -11.59 -5.05
CA PRO A 23 -3.26 -11.22 -4.16
C PRO A 23 -3.82 -9.82 -4.47
N ASN A 24 -5.16 -9.69 -4.46
CA ASN A 24 -5.85 -8.49 -4.94
C ASN A 24 -5.39 -7.23 -4.19
N GLY A 25 -4.80 -6.30 -4.93
CA GLY A 25 -4.44 -4.99 -4.43
C GLY A 25 -3.04 -4.89 -3.85
N LEU A 26 -2.27 -5.97 -3.76
CA LEU A 26 -0.92 -5.90 -3.20
C LEU A 26 -0.02 -5.04 -4.11
N LEU A 27 0.49 -3.93 -3.57
CA LEU A 27 1.11 -2.87 -4.35
C LEU A 27 2.61 -2.71 -4.04
N ALA A 28 2.97 -2.69 -2.76
CA ALA A 28 4.33 -2.44 -2.32
C ALA A 28 4.62 -3.11 -0.96
N LEU A 29 5.90 -3.20 -0.62
CA LEU A 29 6.36 -3.72 0.67
C LEU A 29 7.45 -2.80 1.28
N GLY A 30 7.60 -2.86 2.60
CA GLY A 30 8.60 -2.11 3.36
C GLY A 30 8.20 -0.66 3.65
N GLY A 31 9.20 0.19 3.88
CA GLY A 31 9.00 1.54 4.41
C GLY A 31 8.85 1.53 5.93
N ASP A 32 7.94 2.35 6.43
CA ASP A 32 7.71 2.59 7.87
C ASP A 32 6.23 2.94 8.11
N LEU A 33 5.82 3.10 9.37
CA LEU A 33 4.47 3.57 9.73
C LEU A 33 4.48 5.01 10.25
N SER A 34 5.39 5.84 9.73
CA SER A 34 5.42 7.26 10.11
C SER A 34 4.17 8.00 9.61
N ALA A 35 3.73 9.02 10.35
CA ALA A 35 2.56 9.81 9.99
C ALA A 35 2.63 10.39 8.55
N PRO A 36 3.76 10.95 8.07
CA PRO A 36 3.87 11.45 6.69
C PRO A 36 3.62 10.36 5.63
N ARG A 37 4.15 9.14 5.85
CA ARG A 37 3.95 8.03 4.91
C ARG A 37 2.50 7.55 4.93
N LEU A 38 1.89 7.41 6.10
CA LEU A 38 0.49 7.02 6.22
C LEU A 38 -0.42 8.03 5.52
N LEU A 39 -0.21 9.33 5.74
CA LEU A 39 -0.96 10.38 5.06
C LEU A 39 -0.81 10.28 3.53
N ALA A 40 0.42 10.10 3.04
CA ALA A 40 0.69 9.91 1.61
C ALA A 40 0.02 8.66 1.02
N ALA A 41 -0.06 7.57 1.79
CA ALA A 41 -0.73 6.34 1.38
C ALA A 41 -2.25 6.55 1.28
N TYR A 42 -2.89 7.02 2.37
CA TYR A 42 -4.35 7.18 2.43
C TYR A 42 -4.86 8.19 1.40
N GLN A 43 -4.12 9.28 1.15
CA GLN A 43 -4.47 10.25 0.09
C GLN A 43 -4.51 9.63 -1.32
N ARG A 44 -3.81 8.51 -1.53
CA ARG A 44 -3.75 7.78 -2.80
C ARG A 44 -4.59 6.51 -2.80
N GLY A 45 -5.45 6.32 -1.79
CA GLY A 45 -6.26 5.12 -1.65
C GLY A 45 -5.50 3.88 -1.18
N ILE A 46 -4.27 4.02 -0.69
CA ILE A 46 -3.40 2.92 -0.27
C ILE A 46 -3.47 2.75 1.25
N PHE A 47 -3.48 1.52 1.75
CA PHE A 47 -3.46 1.22 3.19
C PHE A 47 -2.46 0.12 3.55
N PRO A 48 -1.85 0.16 4.75
CA PRO A 48 -1.00 -0.91 5.23
C PRO A 48 -1.84 -2.04 5.83
N TRP A 49 -1.51 -3.30 5.50
CA TRP A 49 -2.12 -4.47 6.12
C TRP A 49 -1.16 -5.67 6.04
N PHE A 50 -0.77 -6.25 7.16
CA PHE A 50 0.26 -7.29 7.24
C PHE A 50 0.15 -8.05 8.56
N ASN A 51 0.68 -9.28 8.63
CA ASN A 51 0.71 -10.08 9.86
C ASN A 51 1.93 -9.72 10.74
N PRO A 52 1.89 -10.02 12.05
CA PRO A 52 3.07 -9.97 12.89
C PRO A 52 4.24 -10.76 12.27
N SER A 53 5.44 -10.21 12.32
CA SER A 53 6.67 -10.77 11.73
C SER A 53 6.77 -10.70 10.21
N GLU A 54 5.77 -10.19 9.50
CA GLU A 54 5.90 -9.83 8.09
C GLU A 54 6.49 -8.42 7.94
N MET A 55 7.09 -8.15 6.78
CA MET A 55 7.34 -6.77 6.37
C MET A 55 6.01 -6.04 6.17
N ILE A 56 6.01 -4.71 6.34
CA ILE A 56 4.84 -3.89 6.04
C ILE A 56 4.44 -4.12 4.57
N LEU A 57 3.18 -4.48 4.33
CA LEU A 57 2.60 -4.61 2.99
C LEU A 57 1.57 -3.50 2.78
N TRP A 58 1.53 -2.97 1.57
CA TRP A 58 0.66 -1.85 1.18
C TRP A 58 -0.28 -2.26 0.06
N TRP A 59 -1.55 -1.89 0.19
CA TRP A 59 -2.66 -2.43 -0.59
C TRP A 59 -3.53 -1.33 -1.20
N SER A 60 -4.03 -1.59 -2.41
CA SER A 60 -5.12 -0.85 -3.05
C SER A 60 -5.93 -1.79 -3.96
N PRO A 61 -6.93 -2.51 -3.42
CA PRO A 61 -7.68 -3.52 -4.15
C PRO A 61 -8.65 -2.93 -5.16
N ASP A 62 -8.93 -3.70 -6.21
CA ASP A 62 -9.93 -3.45 -7.24
C ASP A 62 -10.82 -4.71 -7.41
N PRO A 63 -12.15 -4.64 -7.16
CA PRO A 63 -12.90 -3.46 -6.71
C PRO A 63 -12.61 -3.07 -5.24
N ARG A 64 -12.92 -1.82 -4.89
CA ARG A 64 -12.81 -1.29 -3.52
C ARG A 64 -14.16 -1.32 -2.82
N ALA A 65 -14.21 -1.97 -1.65
CA ALA A 65 -15.39 -1.92 -0.78
C ALA A 65 -15.59 -0.51 -0.21
N VAL A 66 -16.83 0.00 -0.27
CA VAL A 66 -17.25 1.29 0.28
C VAL A 66 -18.61 1.15 0.96
N LEU A 67 -18.89 2.00 1.95
CA LEU A 67 -20.19 2.10 2.61
C LEU A 67 -20.71 3.52 2.43
N TYR A 68 -21.93 3.66 1.93
CA TYR A 68 -22.58 4.97 1.85
C TYR A 68 -23.11 5.37 3.24
N PRO A 69 -22.93 6.64 3.67
CA PRO A 69 -23.33 7.10 5.00
C PRO A 69 -24.83 6.95 5.29
#